data_AF-A0A9D7E1P6-F1
#
_entry.id   AF-A0A9D7E1P6-F1
#
_cell.length_a   1.000
_cell.length_b   1.000
_cell.length_c   1.000
_cell.angle_alpha   90.00
_cell.angle_beta   90.00
_cell.angle_gamma   90.00
#
_symmetry.space_group_name_H-M   'P 1'
#
loop_
_entity.id
_entity.type
_entity.pdbx_description
1 polymer ?
#
loop_
_entity_poly.entity_id
_entity_poly.type
_entity_poly.pdbx_seq_one_letter_code
_entity_poly.pdbx_strand_id
1 'polypeptide(L)'
;MNRHPLVAALLWVAPFPIFAADMANNVALVARAQQRWEQSAHGAWLSRILPPSTTPTRLPEAESRGAQLLLRYCVQCHHLPSPAMHHAEKWPKIVDRMVLRMKGRGNTGALMKDMMASVAAPGEEETHALLDYLQGNAQVPIRTRRYADLATAGWSFREACSQCHVLPDPASRRRQEWRKIVERMSRNMQWMNRVVGSRPDAREPQLAVDEIVGYLERNAKQD
;
A
#
# COMPACT_ATOMS: atom_id res chain seq x y z
N MET A 1 20.59 -22.93 64.50
CA MET A 1 19.34 -22.14 64.32
C MET A 1 19.77 -20.69 64.17
N ASN A 2 19.56 -19.93 63.10
CA ASN A 2 18.63 -19.98 61.97
C ASN A 2 19.36 -19.46 60.71
N ARG A 3 19.17 -20.13 59.56
CA ARG A 3 19.49 -19.57 58.25
C ARG A 3 18.17 -19.12 57.62
N HIS A 4 17.97 -17.81 57.47
CA HIS A 4 16.85 -17.27 56.70
C HIS A 4 17.19 -17.36 55.20
N PRO A 5 16.33 -17.95 54.34
CA PRO A 5 16.51 -17.85 52.91
C PRO A 5 15.93 -16.51 52.43
N LEU A 6 16.74 -15.72 51.74
CA LEU A 6 16.29 -14.58 50.96
C LEU A 6 15.51 -15.10 49.75
N VAL A 7 14.19 -14.93 49.75
CA VAL A 7 13.33 -15.18 48.59
C VAL A 7 13.49 -14.01 47.62
N ALA A 8 14.19 -14.23 46.52
CA ALA A 8 14.25 -13.29 45.41
C ALA A 8 12.90 -13.29 44.68
N ALA A 9 12.10 -12.24 44.89
CA ALA A 9 10.90 -12.00 44.10
C ALA A 9 11.30 -11.55 42.69
N LEU A 10 11.18 -12.45 41.70
CA LEU A 10 11.19 -12.04 40.30
C LEU A 10 9.91 -11.26 40.00
N LEU A 11 10.04 -9.93 39.89
CA LEU A 11 9.01 -9.08 39.32
C LEU A 11 8.92 -9.37 37.82
N TRP A 12 7.85 -10.05 37.42
CA TRP A 12 7.49 -10.25 36.02
C TRP A 12 6.94 -8.94 35.46
N VAL A 13 7.79 -8.13 34.83
CA VAL A 13 7.35 -6.94 34.11
C VAL A 13 6.68 -7.40 32.81
N ALA A 14 5.35 -7.39 32.78
CA ALA A 14 4.60 -7.65 31.57
C ALA A 14 4.91 -6.56 30.51
N PRO A 15 5.34 -6.90 29.29
CA PRO A 15 5.68 -5.92 28.27
C PRO A 15 4.43 -5.47 27.52
N PHE A 16 3.56 -4.66 28.13
CA PHE A 16 2.41 -4.07 27.43
C PHE A 16 2.07 -2.67 27.98
N PRO A 17 2.62 -1.61 27.36
CA PRO A 17 1.74 -0.51 26.92
C PRO A 17 2.13 0.21 25.60
N ILE A 18 3.27 -0.10 24.96
CA ILE A 18 3.80 0.70 23.83
C ILE A 18 2.96 0.50 22.54
N PHE A 19 2.57 -0.74 22.24
CA PHE A 19 1.87 -1.10 21.00
C PHE A 19 0.50 -0.42 20.82
N ALA A 20 -0.29 -0.31 21.90
CA ALA A 20 -1.60 0.31 21.84
C ALA A 20 -1.51 1.83 21.62
N ALA A 21 -0.50 2.47 22.22
CA ALA A 21 -0.25 3.89 22.07
C ALA A 21 0.18 4.25 20.64
N ASP A 22 1.08 3.48 20.05
CA ASP A 22 1.53 3.70 18.66
C ASP A 22 0.40 3.49 17.65
N MET A 23 -0.46 2.49 17.86
CA MET A 23 -1.62 2.28 16.99
C MET A 23 -2.65 3.43 17.08
N ALA A 24 -2.96 3.88 18.30
CA ALA A 24 -3.86 5.02 18.51
C ALA A 24 -3.30 6.30 17.86
N ASN A 25 -1.99 6.52 17.98
CA ASN A 25 -1.30 7.63 17.31
C ASN A 25 -1.41 7.53 15.79
N ASN A 26 -1.21 6.33 15.23
CA ASN A 26 -1.30 6.08 13.80
C ASN A 26 -2.70 6.35 13.25
N VAL A 27 -3.75 5.90 13.94
CA VAL A 27 -5.14 6.18 13.57
C VAL A 27 -5.45 7.68 13.64
N ALA A 28 -4.99 8.36 14.71
CA ALA A 28 -5.17 9.79 14.85
C ALA A 28 -4.45 10.58 13.74
N LEU A 29 -3.29 10.12 13.27
CA LEU A 29 -2.57 10.75 12.18
C LEU A 29 -3.35 10.68 10.86
N VAL A 30 -3.93 9.52 10.54
CA VAL A 30 -4.80 9.37 9.35
C VAL A 30 -6.04 10.27 9.45
N ALA A 31 -6.70 10.29 10.60
CA ALA A 31 -7.90 11.11 10.81
C ALA A 31 -7.60 12.62 10.63
N ARG A 32 -6.50 13.10 11.21
CA ARG A 32 -6.06 14.50 11.04
C ARG A 32 -5.74 14.85 9.59
N ALA A 33 -5.14 13.92 8.85
CA ALA A 33 -4.91 14.11 7.43
C ALA A 33 -6.22 14.20 6.64
N GLN A 34 -7.16 13.30 6.88
CA GLN A 34 -8.47 13.30 6.23
C GLN A 34 -9.23 14.61 6.49
N GLN A 35 -9.28 15.06 7.74
CA GLN A 35 -9.87 16.34 8.11
C GLN A 35 -9.22 17.52 7.35
N ARG A 36 -7.89 17.50 7.19
CA ARG A 36 -7.18 18.54 6.43
C ARG A 36 -7.58 18.52 4.95
N TRP A 37 -7.74 17.35 4.35
CA TRP A 37 -8.17 17.25 2.96
C TRP A 37 -9.55 17.87 2.77
N GLU A 38 -10.50 17.51 3.62
CA GLU A 38 -11.87 18.02 3.60
C GLU A 38 -11.93 19.54 3.73
N GLN A 39 -11.03 20.13 4.50
CA GLN A 39 -10.95 21.58 4.73
C GLN A 39 -10.13 22.33 3.67
N SER A 40 -9.41 21.63 2.79
CA SER A 40 -8.53 22.25 1.80
C SER A 40 -9.18 22.37 0.43
N ALA A 41 -8.95 23.48 -0.27
CA ALA A 41 -9.50 23.73 -1.60
C ALA A 41 -9.15 22.65 -2.64
N HIS A 42 -8.03 21.93 -2.44
CA HIS A 42 -7.53 20.91 -3.37
C HIS A 42 -7.56 19.49 -2.79
N GLY A 43 -8.06 19.30 -1.57
CA GLY A 43 -7.96 18.02 -0.88
C GLY A 43 -8.81 16.92 -1.50
N ALA A 44 -9.99 17.25 -2.04
CA ALA A 44 -10.81 16.29 -2.79
C ALA A 44 -10.07 15.73 -4.02
N TRP A 45 -9.27 16.56 -4.70
CA TRP A 45 -8.46 16.11 -5.83
C TRP A 45 -7.27 15.26 -5.37
N LEU A 46 -6.56 15.68 -4.33
CA LEU A 46 -5.40 14.96 -3.79
C LEU A 46 -5.80 13.58 -3.23
N SER A 47 -6.87 13.52 -2.43
CA SER A 47 -7.35 12.25 -1.84
C SER A 47 -7.77 11.25 -2.91
N ARG A 48 -8.21 11.73 -4.08
CA ARG A 48 -8.64 10.87 -5.19
C ARG A 48 -7.52 10.15 -5.93
N ILE A 49 -6.26 10.55 -5.71
CA ILE A 49 -5.08 9.99 -6.38
C ILE A 49 -4.95 8.49 -6.14
N LEU A 50 -5.26 8.01 -4.94
CA LEU A 50 -5.21 6.59 -4.58
C LEU A 50 -6.53 6.13 -3.96
N PRO A 51 -6.96 4.87 -4.19
CA PRO A 51 -8.09 4.31 -3.47
C PRO A 51 -7.75 4.04 -1.99
N PRO A 52 -8.74 4.07 -1.08
CA PRO A 52 -8.59 3.70 0.34
C PRO A 52 -8.41 2.19 0.51
N SER A 53 -7.28 1.66 0.05
CA SER A 53 -7.08 0.21 -0.14
C SER A 53 -6.35 -0.50 0.99
N THR A 54 -5.76 0.24 1.94
CA THR A 54 -5.07 -0.29 3.11
C THR A 54 -5.24 0.62 4.33
N THR A 55 -4.91 0.10 5.51
CA THR A 55 -4.93 0.78 6.81
C THR A 55 -3.57 0.63 7.48
N PRO A 56 -3.24 1.46 8.50
CA PRO A 56 -1.97 1.31 9.23
C PRO A 56 -1.75 -0.11 9.75
N THR A 57 -2.78 -0.73 10.32
CA THR A 57 -2.76 -2.12 10.83
C THR A 57 -2.51 -3.20 9.78
N ARG A 58 -2.73 -2.88 8.49
CA ARG A 58 -2.56 -3.83 7.37
C ARG A 58 -1.23 -3.64 6.65
N LEU A 59 -0.42 -2.68 7.08
CA LEU A 59 0.94 -2.54 6.57
C LEU A 59 1.77 -3.75 7.04
N PRO A 60 2.62 -4.32 6.17
CA PRO A 60 3.62 -5.28 6.63
C PRO A 60 4.57 -4.59 7.59
N GLU A 61 4.98 -5.28 8.65
CA GLU A 61 5.86 -4.72 9.70
C GLU A 61 5.35 -3.34 10.18
N ALA A 62 4.06 -3.26 10.55
CA ALA A 62 3.35 -2.00 10.80
C ALA A 62 4.02 -1.08 11.86
N GLU A 63 4.85 -1.65 12.72
CA GLU A 63 5.56 -0.95 13.80
C GLU A 63 6.99 -0.57 13.41
N SER A 64 7.48 -1.04 12.27
CA SER A 64 8.80 -0.67 11.76
C SER A 64 8.90 0.83 11.53
N ARG A 65 10.13 1.35 11.65
CA ARG A 65 10.44 2.75 11.32
C ARG A 65 9.91 3.12 9.92
N GLY A 66 10.09 2.24 8.94
CA GLY A 66 9.64 2.48 7.57
C GLY A 66 8.12 2.58 7.43
N ALA A 67 7.35 1.72 8.10
CA ALA A 67 5.89 1.79 8.13
C ALA A 67 5.40 3.10 8.78
N GLN A 68 6.04 3.52 9.88
CA GLN A 68 5.72 4.78 10.56
C GLN A 68 6.03 6.00 9.68
N LEU A 69 7.16 5.99 8.96
CA LEU A 69 7.51 7.05 8.01
C LEU A 69 6.54 7.10 6.82
N LEU A 70 6.14 5.95 6.28
CA LEU A 70 5.16 5.86 5.21
C LEU A 70 3.84 6.52 5.65
N LEU A 71 3.40 6.20 6.86
CA LEU A 71 2.21 6.77 7.44
C LEU A 71 2.35 8.28 7.66
N ARG A 72 3.42 8.72 8.31
CA ARG A 72 3.69 10.13 8.64
C ARG A 72 3.66 11.03 7.40
N TYR A 73 4.28 10.57 6.31
CA TYR A 73 4.51 11.39 5.15
C TYR A 73 3.44 11.25 4.07
N CYS A 74 3.09 10.02 3.68
CA CYS A 74 2.29 9.79 2.48
C CYS A 74 0.80 10.08 2.68
N VAL A 75 0.29 9.91 3.91
CA VAL A 75 -1.12 10.22 4.19
C VAL A 75 -1.38 11.72 4.32
N GLN A 76 -0.39 12.60 4.20
CA GLN A 76 -0.67 14.03 4.27
C GLN A 76 -1.50 14.53 3.08
N CYS A 77 -1.47 13.83 1.95
CA CYS A 77 -2.10 14.28 0.71
C CYS A 77 -3.16 13.30 0.18
N HIS A 78 -2.93 12.00 0.27
CA HIS A 78 -3.83 10.99 -0.29
C HIS A 78 -3.95 9.76 0.61
N HIS A 79 -4.88 8.86 0.29
CA HIS A 79 -5.00 7.60 1.02
C HIS A 79 -3.67 6.83 1.10
N LEU A 80 -3.46 6.11 2.21
CA LEU A 80 -2.22 5.38 2.48
C LEU A 80 -1.90 4.41 1.32
N PRO A 81 -0.72 4.51 0.69
CA PRO A 81 -0.31 3.55 -0.32
C PRO A 81 0.05 2.20 0.31
N SER A 82 -0.17 1.11 -0.43
CA SER A 82 0.34 -0.22 -0.07
C SER A 82 1.73 -0.41 -0.67
N PRO A 83 2.75 -0.88 0.08
CA PRO A 83 4.05 -1.23 -0.49
C PRO A 83 3.95 -2.25 -1.64
N ALA A 84 2.95 -3.13 -1.60
CA ALA A 84 2.67 -4.12 -2.62
C ALA A 84 1.91 -3.59 -3.86
N MET A 85 1.80 -2.27 -4.04
CA MET A 85 1.19 -1.69 -5.26
C MET A 85 2.18 -1.56 -6.43
N HIS A 86 3.48 -1.65 -6.16
CA HIS A 86 4.55 -1.57 -7.14
C HIS A 86 5.65 -2.58 -6.80
N HIS A 87 6.45 -2.93 -7.81
CA HIS A 87 7.69 -3.69 -7.62
C HIS A 87 8.81 -2.79 -7.10
N ALA A 88 9.84 -3.42 -6.52
CA ALA A 88 10.92 -2.75 -5.79
C ALA A 88 11.63 -1.68 -6.63
N GLU A 89 11.93 -1.98 -7.89
CA GLU A 89 12.68 -1.09 -8.79
C GLU A 89 11.90 0.17 -9.16
N LYS A 90 10.58 0.19 -8.98
CA LYS A 90 9.72 1.35 -9.31
C LYS A 90 9.63 2.36 -8.17
N TRP A 91 9.87 1.93 -6.92
CA TRP A 91 9.70 2.78 -5.74
C TRP A 91 10.61 4.01 -5.70
N PRO A 92 11.93 3.93 -6.00
CA PRO A 92 12.81 5.09 -6.00
C PRO A 92 12.26 6.28 -6.78
N LYS A 93 11.93 6.06 -8.06
CA LYS A 93 11.36 7.09 -8.95
C LYS A 93 10.04 7.69 -8.43
N ILE A 94 9.23 6.89 -7.72
CA ILE A 94 7.96 7.36 -7.16
C ILE A 94 8.21 8.23 -5.94
N VAL A 95 9.03 7.75 -5.00
CA VAL A 95 9.37 8.48 -3.78
C VAL A 95 10.06 9.80 -4.12
N ASP A 96 11.05 9.81 -5.01
CA ASP A 96 11.75 11.03 -5.44
C ASP A 96 10.76 12.08 -5.95
N ARG A 97 9.83 11.66 -6.81
CA ARG A 97 8.78 12.54 -7.32
C ARG A 97 7.85 13.04 -6.22
N MET A 98 7.50 12.21 -5.24
CA MET A 98 6.66 12.63 -4.12
C MET A 98 7.39 13.61 -3.21
N VAL A 99 8.64 13.33 -2.84
CA VAL A 99 9.46 14.21 -2.00
C VAL A 99 9.65 15.58 -2.65
N LEU A 100 9.87 15.63 -3.97
CA LEU A 100 9.92 16.90 -4.71
C LEU A 100 8.59 17.66 -4.61
N ARG A 101 7.46 16.99 -4.79
CA ARG A 101 6.12 17.60 -4.65
C ARG A 101 5.88 18.11 -3.24
N MET A 102 6.20 17.32 -2.23
CA MET A 102 6.08 17.71 -0.82
C MET A 102 6.92 18.96 -0.51
N LYS A 103 8.04 19.16 -1.21
CA LYS A 103 8.87 20.38 -1.15
C LYS A 103 8.32 21.54 -2.01
N GLY A 104 7.07 21.46 -2.47
CA GLY A 104 6.43 22.44 -3.34
C GLY A 104 6.94 22.45 -4.79
N ARG A 105 7.67 21.41 -5.22
CA ARG A 105 8.27 21.34 -6.57
C ARG A 105 7.51 20.34 -7.45
N GLY A 106 7.11 20.75 -8.65
CA GLY A 106 6.44 19.83 -9.57
C GLY A 106 5.88 20.53 -10.80
N ASN A 107 5.17 19.76 -11.61
CA ASN A 107 4.74 20.18 -12.95
C ASN A 107 3.67 21.28 -12.95
N THR A 108 3.14 21.69 -11.79
CA THR A 108 2.15 22.76 -11.65
C THR A 108 2.74 24.05 -11.09
N GLY A 109 4.06 24.16 -10.96
CA GLY A 109 4.75 25.41 -10.60
C GLY A 109 4.29 26.01 -9.26
N ALA A 110 3.92 27.30 -9.26
CA ALA A 110 3.48 28.02 -8.07
C ALA A 110 2.30 27.34 -7.36
N LEU A 111 1.36 26.75 -8.11
CA LEU A 111 0.25 26.01 -7.52
C LEU A 111 0.73 24.83 -6.67
N MET A 112 1.78 24.10 -7.08
CA MET A 112 2.34 23.02 -6.25
C MET A 112 2.89 23.55 -4.92
N LYS A 113 3.56 24.70 -4.96
CA LYS A 113 4.10 25.35 -3.75
C LYS A 113 2.98 25.69 -2.77
N ASP A 114 1.91 26.30 -3.26
CA ASP A 114 0.78 26.71 -2.42
C ASP A 114 0.04 25.50 -1.85
N MET A 115 -0.21 24.48 -2.67
CA MET A 115 -0.87 23.25 -2.24
C MET A 115 -0.09 22.50 -1.15
N MET A 116 1.24 22.58 -1.16
CA MET A 116 2.12 21.79 -0.30
C MET A 116 2.70 22.61 0.86
N ALA A 117 2.26 23.86 1.06
CA ALA A 117 2.80 24.77 2.06
C ALA A 117 2.76 24.21 3.50
N SER A 118 1.78 23.37 3.82
CA SER A 118 1.61 22.72 5.13
C SER A 118 1.99 21.22 5.13
N VAL A 119 2.70 20.76 4.10
CA VAL A 119 3.12 19.35 3.96
C VAL A 119 4.57 19.22 4.40
N ALA A 120 4.82 18.31 5.33
CA ALA A 120 6.18 17.96 5.74
C ALA A 120 6.80 17.01 4.70
N ALA A 121 8.06 17.22 4.32
CA ALA A 121 8.82 16.31 3.48
C ALA A 121 9.89 15.57 4.32
N PRO A 122 10.19 14.29 4.02
CA PRO A 122 11.25 13.57 4.72
C PRO A 122 12.64 14.19 4.47
N GLY A 123 13.51 14.05 5.48
CA GLY A 123 14.95 14.24 5.31
C GLY A 123 15.59 13.10 4.49
N GLU A 124 16.89 13.19 4.25
CA GLU A 124 17.63 12.18 3.46
C GLU A 124 17.61 10.80 4.13
N GLU A 125 17.97 10.75 5.43
CA GLU A 125 17.97 9.50 6.20
C GLU A 125 16.58 8.85 6.26
N GLU A 126 15.53 9.66 6.46
CA GLU A 126 14.15 9.18 6.47
C GLU A 126 13.70 8.71 5.08
N THR A 127 14.19 9.35 4.01
CA THR A 127 13.91 8.94 2.63
C THR A 127 14.52 7.57 2.34
N HIS A 128 15.77 7.33 2.78
CA HIS A 128 16.40 6.01 2.65
C HIS A 128 15.64 4.94 3.45
N ALA A 129 15.31 5.19 4.72
CA ALA A 129 14.54 4.23 5.53
C ALA A 129 13.15 3.95 4.95
N LEU A 130 12.50 4.95 4.34
CA LEU A 130 11.22 4.77 3.64
C LEU A 130 11.38 3.91 2.38
N LEU A 131 12.45 4.11 1.61
CA LEU A 131 12.74 3.34 0.40
C LEU A 131 13.03 1.88 0.73
N ASP A 132 13.90 1.61 1.70
CA ASP A 132 14.22 0.25 2.14
C ASP A 132 12.96 -0.53 2.50
N TYR A 133 12.07 0.12 3.27
CA TYR A 133 10.79 -0.46 3.65
C TYR A 133 9.87 -0.74 2.45
N LEU A 134 9.71 0.22 1.55
CA LEU A 134 8.86 0.07 0.36
C LEU A 134 9.38 -1.01 -0.58
N GLN A 135 10.71 -1.11 -0.75
CA GLN A 135 11.35 -2.10 -1.61
C GLN A 135 11.30 -3.50 -1.00
N GLY A 136 11.58 -3.64 0.30
CA GLY A 136 11.50 -4.92 1.02
C GLY A 136 10.09 -5.50 1.05
N ASN A 137 9.07 -4.64 1.01
CA ASN A 137 7.66 -5.01 1.06
C ASN A 137 6.94 -4.89 -0.29
N ALA A 138 7.70 -4.76 -1.38
CA ALA A 138 7.18 -4.54 -2.72
C ALA A 138 6.43 -5.76 -3.29
N GLN A 139 5.66 -5.53 -4.35
CA GLN A 139 5.04 -6.59 -5.12
C GLN A 139 6.11 -7.42 -5.85
N VAL A 140 6.01 -8.74 -5.74
CA VAL A 140 6.80 -9.66 -6.56
C VAL A 140 6.20 -9.70 -7.98
N PRO A 141 6.98 -9.29 -9.00
CA PRO A 141 6.55 -9.41 -10.39
C PRO A 141 6.35 -10.87 -10.81
N ILE A 142 5.38 -11.12 -11.69
CA ILE A 142 5.24 -12.41 -12.34
C ILE A 142 6.51 -12.77 -13.13
N ARG A 143 6.95 -14.01 -13.00
CA ARG A 143 7.96 -14.60 -13.88
C ARG A 143 7.26 -15.28 -15.05
N THR A 144 7.01 -14.54 -16.14
CA THR A 144 6.20 -15.00 -17.29
C THR A 144 6.61 -16.37 -17.83
N ARG A 145 7.91 -16.70 -17.82
CA ARG A 145 8.44 -18.01 -18.25
C ARG A 145 7.90 -19.21 -17.45
N ARG A 146 7.38 -19.00 -16.23
CA ARG A 146 6.78 -20.06 -15.40
C ARG A 146 5.34 -20.38 -15.79
N TYR A 147 4.72 -19.54 -16.62
CA TYR A 147 3.30 -19.58 -16.92
C TYR A 147 3.11 -19.66 -18.44
N ALA A 148 3.31 -20.84 -19.01
CA ALA A 148 3.27 -21.07 -20.45
C ALA A 148 1.91 -20.74 -21.08
N ASP A 149 0.83 -20.85 -20.29
CA ASP A 149 -0.55 -20.57 -20.70
C ASP A 149 -0.99 -19.11 -20.38
N LEU A 150 -0.09 -18.24 -19.94
CA LEU A 150 -0.40 -16.84 -19.59
C LEU A 150 -1.01 -16.06 -20.77
N ALA A 151 -0.62 -16.39 -22.00
CA ALA A 151 -1.15 -15.77 -23.21
C ALA A 151 -2.51 -16.34 -23.65
N THR A 152 -2.93 -17.47 -23.10
CA THR A 152 -4.19 -18.15 -23.43
C THR A 152 -5.09 -18.20 -22.20
N ALA A 153 -4.98 -19.23 -21.35
CA ALA A 153 -5.81 -19.39 -20.16
C ALA A 153 -5.64 -18.26 -19.13
N GLY A 154 -4.49 -17.57 -19.14
CA GLY A 154 -4.20 -16.41 -18.28
C GLY A 154 -4.49 -15.05 -18.91
N TRP A 155 -5.08 -15.00 -20.12
CA TRP A 155 -5.25 -13.76 -20.89
C TRP A 155 -6.05 -12.70 -20.10
N SER A 156 -7.21 -13.07 -19.56
CA SER A 156 -8.07 -12.16 -18.79
C SER A 156 -7.33 -11.58 -17.58
N PHE A 157 -6.54 -12.39 -16.90
CA PHE A 157 -5.70 -11.94 -15.78
C PHE A 157 -4.61 -10.97 -16.25
N ARG A 158 -3.92 -11.28 -17.35
CA ARG A 158 -2.85 -10.43 -17.91
C ARG A 158 -3.38 -9.07 -18.35
N GLU A 159 -4.45 -9.05 -19.12
CA GLU A 159 -5.00 -7.80 -19.66
C GLU A 159 -5.64 -6.93 -18.57
N ALA A 160 -6.32 -7.54 -17.59
CA ALA A 160 -6.90 -6.77 -16.48
C ALA A 160 -5.82 -6.20 -15.55
N CYS A 161 -4.89 -7.04 -15.08
CA CYS A 161 -4.01 -6.68 -13.97
C CYS A 161 -2.76 -5.88 -14.40
N SER A 162 -2.42 -5.84 -15.69
CA SER A 162 -1.28 -5.07 -16.21
C SER A 162 -1.57 -3.57 -16.40
N GLN A 163 -2.84 -3.15 -16.33
CA GLN A 163 -3.24 -1.77 -16.68
C GLN A 163 -2.72 -0.72 -15.69
N CYS A 164 -2.45 -1.10 -14.44
CA CYS A 164 -2.06 -0.15 -13.38
C CYS A 164 -0.63 -0.36 -12.85
N HIS A 165 -0.21 -1.60 -12.69
CA HIS A 165 1.09 -1.96 -12.13
C HIS A 165 1.61 -3.25 -12.77
N VAL A 166 2.76 -3.73 -12.34
CA VAL A 166 3.31 -5.00 -12.84
C VAL A 166 2.37 -6.14 -12.47
N LEU A 167 2.29 -7.18 -13.31
CA LEU A 167 1.49 -8.36 -12.97
C LEU A 167 2.00 -8.99 -11.66
N PRO A 168 1.11 -9.31 -10.71
CA PRO A 168 1.49 -10.09 -9.53
C PRO A 168 1.86 -11.52 -9.95
N ASP A 169 2.83 -12.12 -9.26
CA ASP A 169 3.07 -13.56 -9.39
C ASP A 169 1.92 -14.37 -8.74
N PRO A 170 1.20 -15.25 -9.46
CA PRO A 170 0.18 -16.13 -8.88
C PRO A 170 0.69 -16.95 -7.67
N ALA A 171 1.97 -17.33 -7.67
CA ALA A 171 2.59 -18.09 -6.58
C ALA A 171 2.96 -17.23 -5.35
N SER A 172 2.64 -15.92 -5.34
CA SER A 172 2.91 -15.04 -4.20
C SER A 172 1.87 -15.13 -3.07
N ARG A 173 0.73 -15.80 -3.31
CA ARG A 173 -0.38 -15.91 -2.36
C ARG A 173 -0.94 -17.34 -2.36
N ARG A 174 -1.58 -17.71 -1.26
CA ARG A 174 -2.32 -18.98 -1.17
C ARG A 174 -3.59 -18.91 -2.00
N ARG A 175 -4.05 -20.08 -2.45
CA ARG A 175 -5.25 -20.22 -3.30
C ARG A 175 -6.44 -19.43 -2.77
N GLN A 176 -6.80 -19.65 -1.51
CA GLN A 176 -7.95 -19.02 -0.85
C GLN A 176 -7.87 -17.49 -0.70
N GLU A 177 -6.69 -16.88 -0.90
CA GLU A 177 -6.51 -15.43 -0.76
C GLU A 177 -6.87 -14.67 -2.04
N TRP A 178 -6.80 -15.33 -3.20
CA TRP A 178 -6.89 -14.65 -4.50
C TRP A 178 -8.25 -14.01 -4.76
N ARG A 179 -9.37 -14.68 -4.44
CA ARG A 179 -10.70 -14.11 -4.63
C ARG A 179 -10.86 -12.75 -3.92
N LYS A 180 -10.49 -12.69 -2.64
CA LYS A 180 -10.53 -11.45 -1.84
C LYS A 180 -9.62 -10.36 -2.41
N ILE A 181 -8.47 -10.72 -2.95
CA ILE A 181 -7.54 -9.78 -3.59
C ILE A 181 -8.14 -9.20 -4.87
N VAL A 182 -8.70 -10.04 -5.73
CA VAL A 182 -9.32 -9.62 -7.01
C VAL A 182 -10.53 -8.74 -6.76
N GLU A 183 -11.40 -9.08 -5.81
CA GLU A 183 -12.54 -8.24 -5.42
C GLU A 183 -12.11 -6.85 -4.93
N ARG A 184 -11.06 -6.78 -4.10
CA ARG A 184 -10.48 -5.51 -3.67
C ARG A 184 -9.93 -4.72 -4.85
N MET A 185 -9.22 -5.38 -5.77
CA MET A 185 -8.69 -4.72 -6.95
C MET A 185 -9.82 -4.22 -7.86
N SER A 186 -10.90 -4.97 -8.05
CA SER A 186 -12.07 -4.52 -8.82
C SER A 186 -12.66 -3.22 -8.27
N ARG A 187 -12.83 -3.11 -6.95
CA ARG A 187 -13.24 -1.84 -6.30
C ARG A 187 -12.24 -0.71 -6.51
N ASN A 188 -10.94 -1.00 -6.44
CA ASN A 188 -9.89 0.00 -6.71
C ASN A 188 -9.90 0.47 -8.17
N MET A 189 -10.19 -0.43 -9.11
CA MET A 189 -10.29 -0.11 -10.53
C MET A 189 -11.51 0.79 -10.81
N GLN A 190 -12.67 0.46 -10.23
CA GLN A 190 -13.88 1.29 -10.26
C GLN A 190 -13.66 2.68 -9.65
N TRP A 191 -12.92 2.73 -8.54
CA TRP A 191 -12.45 3.98 -7.95
C TRP A 191 -11.64 4.72 -9.00
N MET A 192 -10.54 4.20 -9.51
CA MET A 192 -9.68 4.98 -10.41
C MET A 192 -10.37 5.41 -11.72
N ASN A 193 -11.40 4.68 -12.18
CA ASN A 193 -12.06 4.91 -13.47
C ASN A 193 -11.05 5.00 -14.64
N ARG A 194 -9.99 4.20 -14.56
CA ARG A 194 -8.88 4.16 -15.52
C ARG A 194 -8.70 2.79 -16.17
N VAL A 195 -9.50 1.81 -15.77
CA VAL A 195 -9.41 0.43 -16.26
C VAL A 195 -10.61 0.14 -17.14
N VAL A 196 -10.34 -0.30 -18.36
CA VAL A 196 -11.37 -0.76 -19.31
C VAL A 196 -12.10 -1.95 -18.70
N GLY A 197 -13.43 -1.93 -18.76
CA GLY A 197 -14.26 -3.01 -18.20
C GLY A 197 -14.42 -3.01 -16.68
N SER A 198 -13.92 -1.97 -15.99
CA SER A 198 -14.13 -1.83 -14.54
C SER A 198 -15.53 -1.36 -14.15
N ARG A 199 -16.29 -0.80 -15.10
CA ARG A 199 -17.69 -0.41 -14.95
C ARG A 199 -18.55 -1.12 -15.99
N PRO A 200 -19.83 -1.43 -15.67
CA PRO A 200 -20.75 -1.98 -16.65
C PRO A 200 -20.89 -1.06 -17.86
N ASP A 201 -20.34 -1.46 -19.00
CA ASP A 201 -20.48 -0.79 -20.29
C ASP A 201 -20.54 -1.87 -21.38
N ALA A 202 -21.66 -1.95 -22.09
CA ALA A 202 -21.87 -2.93 -23.15
C ALA A 202 -20.90 -2.76 -24.34
N ARG A 203 -20.21 -1.61 -24.43
CA ARG A 203 -19.24 -1.30 -25.49
C ARG A 203 -17.81 -1.70 -25.12
N GLU A 204 -17.56 -2.08 -23.88
CA GLU A 204 -16.22 -2.43 -23.40
C GLU A 204 -16.16 -3.92 -22.99
N PRO A 205 -15.04 -4.61 -23.29
CA PRO A 205 -14.76 -5.92 -22.69
C PRO A 205 -14.82 -5.80 -21.16
N GLN A 206 -15.69 -6.58 -20.53
CA GLN A 206 -15.86 -6.57 -19.08
C GLN A 206 -14.80 -7.44 -18.39
N LEU A 207 -14.44 -7.07 -17.15
CA LEU A 207 -13.54 -7.88 -16.34
C LEU A 207 -14.15 -9.27 -16.09
N ALA A 208 -13.53 -10.32 -16.65
CA ALA A 208 -13.91 -11.71 -16.42
C ALA A 208 -13.42 -12.19 -15.04
N VAL A 209 -14.06 -11.71 -13.96
CA VAL A 209 -13.59 -11.90 -12.57
C VAL A 209 -13.39 -13.38 -12.22
N ASP A 210 -14.32 -14.26 -12.57
CA ASP A 210 -14.20 -15.68 -12.23
C ASP A 210 -13.11 -16.40 -13.04
N GLU A 211 -12.84 -16.00 -14.28
CA GLU A 211 -11.71 -16.52 -15.05
C GLU A 211 -10.38 -16.09 -14.43
N ILE A 212 -10.27 -14.80 -14.05
CA ILE A 212 -9.09 -14.24 -13.40
C ILE A 212 -8.81 -14.98 -12.08
N VAL A 213 -9.83 -15.12 -11.24
CA VAL A 213 -9.72 -15.84 -9.95
C VAL A 213 -9.36 -17.30 -10.19
N GLY A 214 -10.02 -17.98 -11.14
CA GLY A 214 -9.72 -19.37 -11.47
C GLY A 214 -8.29 -19.57 -11.93
N TYR A 215 -7.76 -18.67 -12.76
CA TYR A 215 -6.36 -18.73 -13.20
C TYR A 215 -5.37 -18.55 -12.04
N LEU A 216 -5.61 -17.56 -11.19
CA LEU A 216 -4.76 -17.26 -10.04
C LEU A 216 -4.78 -18.38 -9.00
N GLU A 217 -5.96 -18.96 -8.74
CA GLU A 217 -6.13 -20.07 -7.80
C GLU A 217 -5.42 -21.34 -8.26
N ARG A 218 -5.49 -21.69 -9.56
CA ARG A 218 -4.80 -22.86 -10.11
C ARG A 218 -3.27 -22.73 -10.02
N ASN A 219 -2.77 -21.51 -10.15
CA ASN A 219 -1.35 -21.20 -10.16
C ASN A 219 -0.84 -20.68 -8.80
N ALA A 220 -1.65 -20.81 -7.75
CA ALA A 220 -1.33 -20.25 -6.45
C ALA A 220 -0.15 -20.95 -5.77
N LYS A 221 0.37 -20.33 -4.69
CA LYS A 221 1.29 -20.99 -3.78
C LYS A 221 0.61 -22.24 -3.23
N GLN A 222 1.28 -23.38 -3.38
CA GLN A 222 0.86 -24.65 -2.78
C GLN A 222 1.13 -24.58 -1.27
N ASP A 223 0.27 -25.23 -0.48
CA ASP A 223 0.42 -25.34 0.97
C ASP A 223 1.59 -26.27 1.35
#